data_AF-A0A3D5JUT3-F1
#
_entry.id   AF-A0A3D5JUT3-F1
#
_cell.length_a   1.000
_cell.length_b   1.000
_cell.length_c   1.000
_cell.angle_alpha   90.00
_cell.angle_beta   90.00
_cell.angle_gamma   90.00
#
_symmetry.space_group_name_H-M   'P 1'
#
loop_
_entity.id
_entity.type
_entity.pdbx_description
1 polymer ?
#
loop_
_entity_poly.entity_id
_entity_poly.type
_entity_poly.pdbx_seq_one_letter_code
_entity_poly.pdbx_strand_id
1 'polypeptide(L)'
;MTPMSAVFALPDPVPRARDPRAADAAQDKLARRLRRQVGQAIADFGMIQAGDKVMVCLSGGKDSYTLLDLLLQLQKKAPVEFELVAVNLDQKQPDYPADVLPTYLASIGVPYQIIEQDTYSVVSRVIPEGRTMCSLCSRLRRGALYRHAAENGFTRIALGHHRDDSVATFFLNLFHHAKLSAMPPKLRSDDGRHVVIRPLAYVAEDDIRAYAQARAFPIIPCNLCGSQDNLQRRQIGQMLQQWEQQHPGRIDQIARALGKVEPSQLADPGLFDFMALGRADATAPPAPSAWTE
;
A
#
# COMPACT_ATOMS: atom_id res chain seq x y z
N MET A 1 18.19 -57.50 -43.88
CA MET A 1 17.49 -57.80 -42.61
C MET A 1 17.87 -56.70 -41.63
N THR A 2 16.98 -55.73 -41.46
CA THR A 2 17.18 -54.57 -40.57
C THR A 2 16.23 -54.76 -39.38
N PRO A 3 16.68 -54.72 -38.12
CA PRO A 3 15.78 -54.94 -37.00
C PRO A 3 14.95 -53.66 -36.76
N MET A 4 13.64 -53.75 -36.91
CA MET A 4 12.71 -52.74 -36.41
C MET A 4 12.67 -52.85 -34.89
N SER A 5 13.30 -51.89 -34.20
CA SER A 5 13.10 -51.70 -32.76
C SER A 5 11.82 -50.90 -32.56
N ALA A 6 10.72 -51.59 -32.25
CA ALA A 6 9.45 -50.97 -31.89
C ALA A 6 9.52 -50.50 -30.44
N VAL A 7 9.94 -49.25 -30.24
CA VAL A 7 9.84 -48.59 -28.92
C VAL A 7 8.37 -48.20 -28.73
N PHE A 8 7.67 -48.91 -27.85
CA PHE A 8 6.36 -48.49 -27.36
C PHE A 8 6.53 -47.21 -26.53
N ALA A 9 6.15 -46.06 -27.08
CA ALA A 9 6.06 -44.82 -26.32
C ALA A 9 4.88 -44.93 -25.34
N LEU A 10 5.18 -44.91 -24.04
CA LEU A 10 4.16 -44.77 -23.01
C LEU A 10 3.57 -43.36 -23.09
N PRO A 11 2.24 -43.20 -23.07
CA PRO A 11 1.61 -41.88 -23.09
C PRO A 11 1.99 -41.10 -21.84
N ASP A 12 2.25 -39.80 -22.02
CA ASP A 12 2.53 -38.88 -20.92
C ASP A 12 1.39 -38.93 -19.89
N PRO A 13 1.71 -38.90 -18.58
CA PRO A 13 0.69 -38.92 -17.55
C PRO A 13 -0.22 -37.70 -17.71
N VAL A 14 -1.53 -37.97 -17.84
CA VAL A 14 -2.57 -36.94 -17.92
C VAL A 14 -2.43 -36.01 -16.71
N PRO A 15 -2.34 -34.68 -16.90
CA PRO A 15 -2.25 -33.73 -15.79
C PRO A 15 -3.41 -33.94 -14.83
N ARG A 16 -3.12 -34.26 -13.57
CA ARG A 16 -4.16 -34.40 -12.54
C ARG A 16 -4.88 -33.06 -12.40
N ALA A 17 -6.20 -33.07 -12.57
CA ALA A 17 -7.05 -31.91 -12.31
C ALA A 17 -6.83 -31.42 -10.86
N ARG A 18 -6.69 -30.10 -10.68
CA ARG A 18 -6.52 -29.49 -9.35
C ARG A 18 -7.77 -29.74 -8.50
N ASP A 19 -7.57 -30.22 -7.27
CA ASP A 19 -8.65 -30.41 -6.29
C ASP A 19 -9.20 -29.03 -5.84
N PRO A 20 -10.49 -28.73 -6.05
CA PRO A 20 -11.10 -27.47 -5.62
C PRO A 20 -11.02 -27.25 -4.10
N ARG A 21 -11.03 -28.31 -3.28
CA ARG A 21 -10.91 -28.18 -1.81
C ARG A 21 -9.55 -27.65 -1.37
N ALA A 22 -8.50 -27.95 -2.13
CA ALA A 22 -7.16 -27.44 -1.87
C ALA A 22 -7.06 -25.94 -2.22
N ALA A 23 -7.81 -25.47 -3.22
CA ALA A 23 -7.87 -24.06 -3.59
C ALA A 23 -8.57 -23.23 -2.48
N ASP A 24 -9.70 -23.70 -1.96
CA ASP A 24 -10.43 -23.04 -0.86
C ASP A 24 -9.56 -22.94 0.41
N ALA A 25 -8.88 -24.03 0.77
CA ALA A 25 -7.97 -24.04 1.93
C ALA A 25 -6.77 -23.07 1.77
N ALA A 26 -6.25 -22.92 0.55
CA ALA A 26 -5.17 -21.98 0.26
C ALA A 26 -5.64 -20.52 0.36
N GLN A 27 -6.85 -20.22 -0.13
CA GLN A 27 -7.46 -18.90 -0.01
C GLN A 27 -7.72 -18.53 1.46
N ASP A 28 -8.23 -19.46 2.26
CA ASP A 28 -8.43 -19.28 3.70
C ASP A 28 -7.11 -18.99 4.43
N LYS A 29 -6.05 -19.73 4.08
CA LYS A 29 -4.71 -19.51 4.63
C LYS A 29 -4.19 -18.12 4.29
N LEU A 30 -4.35 -17.68 3.04
CA LEU A 30 -3.99 -16.34 2.58
C LEU A 30 -4.76 -15.27 3.36
N ALA A 31 -6.09 -15.38 3.45
CA ALA A 31 -6.94 -14.44 4.18
C ALA A 31 -6.57 -14.34 5.67
N ARG A 32 -6.23 -15.46 6.32
CA ARG A 32 -5.72 -15.47 7.71
C ARG A 32 -4.35 -14.78 7.81
N ARG A 33 -3.43 -15.03 6.87
CA ARG A 33 -2.11 -14.38 6.84
C ARG A 33 -2.23 -12.87 6.69
N LEU A 34 -3.04 -12.41 5.74
CA LEU A 34 -3.27 -10.98 5.48
C LEU A 34 -3.84 -10.27 6.70
N ARG A 35 -4.89 -10.81 7.32
CA ARG A 35 -5.45 -10.26 8.56
C ARG A 35 -4.42 -10.14 9.67
N ARG A 36 -3.57 -11.16 9.85
CA ARG A 36 -2.50 -11.14 10.84
C ARG A 36 -1.48 -10.04 10.55
N GLN A 37 -1.05 -9.88 9.30
CA GLN A 37 -0.10 -8.83 8.90
C GLN A 37 -0.69 -7.43 9.08
N VAL A 38 -1.95 -7.21 8.70
CA VAL A 38 -2.63 -5.93 8.88
C VAL A 38 -2.84 -5.62 10.36
N GLY A 39 -3.30 -6.59 11.16
CA GLY A 39 -3.44 -6.44 12.61
C GLY A 39 -2.11 -6.12 13.29
N GLN A 40 -1.03 -6.79 12.89
CA GLN A 40 0.33 -6.52 13.37
C GLN A 40 0.78 -5.10 13.03
N ALA A 41 0.59 -4.65 11.78
CA ALA A 41 0.93 -3.29 11.39
C ALA A 41 0.13 -2.23 12.18
N ILE A 42 -1.16 -2.49 12.41
CA ILE A 42 -1.99 -1.58 13.22
C ILE A 42 -1.46 -1.48 14.65
N ALA A 43 -1.05 -2.61 15.25
CA ALA A 43 -0.50 -2.67 16.60
C ALA A 43 0.89 -1.99 16.69
N ASP A 44 1.84 -2.39 15.84
CA ASP A 44 3.23 -1.93 15.88
C ASP A 44 3.36 -0.41 15.72
N PHE A 45 2.46 0.20 14.94
CA PHE A 45 2.49 1.64 14.66
C PHE A 45 1.36 2.42 15.35
N GLY A 46 0.55 1.78 16.20
CA GLY A 46 -0.58 2.41 16.88
C GLY A 46 -1.53 3.13 15.91
N MET A 47 -1.92 2.47 14.82
CA MET A 47 -2.63 3.10 13.70
C MET A 47 -4.10 3.41 13.98
N ILE A 48 -4.75 2.62 14.84
CA ILE A 48 -6.17 2.77 15.18
C ILE A 48 -6.31 2.58 16.70
N GLN A 49 -7.08 3.45 17.33
CA GLN A 49 -7.37 3.51 18.76
C GLN A 49 -8.89 3.57 18.99
N ALA A 50 -9.31 3.32 20.24
CA ALA A 50 -10.71 3.45 20.62
C ALA A 50 -11.22 4.88 20.36
N GLY A 51 -12.41 4.98 19.76
CA GLY A 51 -13.03 6.25 19.39
C GLY A 51 -12.52 6.87 18.08
N ASP A 52 -11.58 6.23 17.37
CA ASP A 52 -11.14 6.75 16.07
C ASP A 52 -12.27 6.67 15.04
N LYS A 53 -12.36 7.70 14.20
CA LYS A 53 -13.17 7.72 12.98
C LYS A 53 -12.25 7.61 11.78
N VAL A 54 -12.22 6.44 11.15
CA VAL A 54 -11.26 6.10 10.10
C VAL A 54 -11.88 6.28 8.71
N MET A 55 -11.32 7.20 7.94
CA MET A 55 -11.62 7.39 6.53
C MET A 55 -10.83 6.38 5.69
N VAL A 56 -11.48 5.38 5.11
CA VAL A 56 -10.82 4.40 4.22
C VAL A 56 -10.92 4.89 2.77
N CYS A 57 -9.81 5.37 2.22
CA CYS A 57 -9.80 5.94 0.87
C CYS A 57 -9.82 4.84 -0.21
N LEU A 58 -10.88 4.82 -1.02
CA LEU A 58 -11.05 3.88 -2.12
C LEU A 58 -10.73 4.52 -3.46
N SER A 59 -9.78 3.92 -4.18
CA SER A 59 -9.45 4.29 -5.56
C SER A 59 -10.18 3.45 -6.61
N GLY A 60 -10.88 2.39 -6.19
CA GLY A 60 -11.42 1.36 -7.08
C GLY A 60 -10.38 0.30 -7.49
N GLY A 61 -9.13 0.41 -7.01
CA GLY A 61 -8.08 -0.59 -7.24
C GLY A 61 -8.07 -1.72 -6.22
N LYS A 62 -7.39 -2.82 -6.59
CA LYS A 62 -7.23 -4.05 -5.79
C LYS A 62 -6.78 -3.80 -4.35
N ASP A 63 -5.86 -2.86 -4.16
CA ASP A 63 -5.23 -2.59 -2.87
C ASP A 63 -6.20 -1.90 -1.92
N SER A 64 -6.99 -0.95 -2.45
CA SER A 64 -7.98 -0.21 -1.66
C SER A 64 -9.17 -1.07 -1.23
N TYR A 65 -9.65 -1.97 -2.11
CA TYR A 65 -10.67 -2.97 -1.73
C TYR A 65 -10.15 -3.95 -0.67
N THR A 66 -8.93 -4.44 -0.86
CA THR A 66 -8.29 -5.36 0.10
C THR A 66 -8.12 -4.70 1.47
N LEU A 67 -7.70 -3.44 1.50
CA LEU A 67 -7.62 -2.66 2.74
C LEU A 67 -8.97 -2.60 3.45
N LEU A 68 -10.03 -2.19 2.76
CA LEU A 68 -11.36 -2.06 3.35
C LEU A 68 -11.86 -3.40 3.90
N ASP A 69 -11.81 -4.45 3.08
CA ASP A 69 -12.31 -5.78 3.46
C ASP A 69 -11.56 -6.34 4.69
N LEU A 70 -10.24 -6.18 4.75
CA LEU A 70 -9.45 -6.62 5.91
C LEU A 70 -9.75 -5.78 7.16
N LEU A 71 -9.92 -4.46 7.04
CA LEU A 71 -10.28 -3.60 8.18
C LEU A 71 -11.67 -3.95 8.72
N LEU A 72 -12.66 -4.22 7.86
CA LEU A 72 -14.00 -4.65 8.29
C LEU A 72 -13.95 -5.99 9.02
N GLN A 73 -13.14 -6.93 8.55
CA GLN A 73 -12.95 -8.21 9.24
C GLN A 73 -12.27 -8.07 10.60
N LEU A 74 -11.31 -7.14 10.72
CA LEU A 74 -10.62 -6.85 11.98
C LEU A 74 -11.53 -6.11 12.96
N GLN A 75 -12.31 -5.12 12.50
CA GLN A 75 -13.26 -4.36 13.31
C GLN A 75 -14.24 -5.27 14.05
N LYS A 76 -14.77 -6.32 13.39
CA LYS A 76 -15.66 -7.33 13.99
C LYS A 76 -15.07 -8.10 15.17
N LYS A 77 -13.74 -8.11 15.32
CA LYS A 77 -13.00 -8.86 16.34
C LYS A 77 -12.12 -7.96 17.21
N ALA A 78 -12.16 -6.65 16.97
CA ALA A 78 -11.27 -5.71 17.63
C ALA A 78 -11.72 -5.55 19.09
N PRO A 79 -10.77 -5.46 20.04
CA PRO A 79 -11.08 -5.16 21.44
C PRO A 79 -11.44 -3.69 21.68
N VAL A 80 -11.36 -2.85 20.64
CA VAL A 80 -11.59 -1.41 20.68
C VAL A 80 -12.67 -1.03 19.66
N GLU A 81 -13.53 -0.09 20.04
CA GLU A 81 -14.55 0.46 19.16
C GLU A 81 -13.97 1.59 18.31
N PHE A 82 -14.17 1.53 17.00
CA PHE A 82 -13.79 2.58 16.05
C PHE A 82 -14.73 2.52 14.85
N GLU A 83 -14.88 3.64 14.15
CA GLU A 83 -15.74 3.76 12.97
C GLU A 83 -14.91 3.61 11.68
N LEU A 84 -15.50 2.95 10.68
CA LEU A 84 -14.97 2.86 9.33
C LEU A 84 -15.97 3.52 8.37
N VAL A 85 -15.51 4.50 7.59
CA VAL A 85 -16.28 5.06 6.48
C VAL A 85 -15.44 4.97 5.21
N ALA A 86 -15.97 4.33 4.18
CA ALA A 86 -15.34 4.29 2.87
C ALA A 86 -15.51 5.64 2.16
N VAL A 87 -14.44 6.20 1.62
CA VAL A 87 -14.50 7.47 0.90
C VAL A 87 -13.83 7.36 -0.45
N ASN A 88 -14.56 7.73 -1.50
CA ASN A 88 -14.05 7.81 -2.87
C ASN A 88 -14.04 9.27 -3.33
N LEU A 89 -13.06 9.62 -4.16
CA LEU A 89 -13.04 10.88 -4.91
C LEU A 89 -13.32 10.58 -6.38
N ASP A 90 -14.53 10.91 -6.84
CA ASP A 90 -14.86 10.99 -8.25
C ASP A 90 -14.22 12.27 -8.82
N GLN A 91 -13.20 12.07 -9.64
CA GLN A 91 -12.41 13.14 -10.23
C GLN A 91 -13.01 13.68 -11.54
N LYS A 92 -14.23 13.25 -11.90
CA LYS A 92 -14.92 13.55 -13.16
C LYS A 92 -14.10 13.20 -14.39
N GLN A 93 -13.43 12.07 -14.29
CA GLN A 93 -12.65 11.50 -15.38
C GLN A 93 -13.60 11.00 -16.49
N PRO A 94 -13.24 11.15 -17.77
CA PRO A 94 -13.99 10.53 -18.86
C PRO A 94 -14.12 9.02 -18.64
N ASP A 95 -15.32 8.49 -18.89
CA ASP A 95 -15.65 7.07 -18.81
C ASP A 95 -15.44 6.42 -17.42
N TYR A 96 -15.32 7.20 -16.35
CA TYR A 96 -15.24 6.65 -14.99
C TYR A 96 -16.57 6.04 -14.57
N PRO A 97 -16.60 4.76 -14.17
CA PRO A 97 -17.83 4.07 -13.79
C PRO A 97 -18.23 4.46 -12.36
N ALA A 98 -18.89 5.61 -12.23
CA ALA A 98 -19.24 6.22 -10.95
C ALA A 98 -20.20 5.37 -10.09
N ASP A 99 -20.89 4.41 -10.67
CA ASP A 99 -21.87 3.52 -10.05
C ASP A 99 -21.25 2.28 -9.38
N VAL A 100 -20.07 1.83 -9.83
CA VAL A 100 -19.45 0.57 -9.39
C VAL A 100 -19.14 0.58 -7.89
N LEU A 101 -18.48 1.63 -7.40
CA LEU A 101 -18.09 1.74 -5.98
C LEU A 101 -19.32 1.90 -5.06
N PRO A 102 -20.26 2.83 -5.30
CA PRO A 102 -21.49 2.94 -4.51
C PRO A 102 -22.28 1.63 -4.47
N THR A 103 -22.45 0.96 -5.61
CA THR A 103 -23.19 -0.31 -5.69
C THR A 103 -22.52 -1.40 -4.85
N TYR A 104 -21.19 -1.54 -4.97
CA TYR A 104 -20.43 -2.49 -4.16
C TYR A 104 -20.54 -2.18 -2.66
N LEU A 105 -20.33 -0.93 -2.26
CA LEU A 105 -20.35 -0.51 -0.86
C LEU A 105 -21.71 -0.68 -0.21
N ALA A 106 -22.78 -0.35 -0.94
CA ALA A 106 -24.16 -0.60 -0.52
C ALA A 106 -24.42 -2.11 -0.35
N SER A 107 -23.95 -2.96 -1.29
CA SER A 107 -24.15 -4.41 -1.23
C SER A 107 -23.54 -5.08 0.01
N ILE A 108 -22.45 -4.51 0.54
CA ILE A 108 -21.78 -5.02 1.75
C ILE A 108 -22.16 -4.26 3.02
N GLY A 109 -23.08 -3.28 2.94
CA GLY A 109 -23.61 -2.54 4.08
C GLY A 109 -22.60 -1.63 4.79
N VAL A 110 -21.62 -1.09 4.06
CA VAL A 110 -20.57 -0.23 4.64
C VAL A 110 -20.94 1.25 4.47
N PRO A 111 -20.86 2.09 5.52
CA PRO A 111 -21.03 3.53 5.37
C PRO A 111 -20.03 4.10 4.37
N TYR A 112 -20.51 4.89 3.41
CA TYR A 112 -19.64 5.48 2.40
C TYR A 112 -20.01 6.92 2.04
N GLN A 113 -19.02 7.65 1.52
CA GLN A 113 -19.18 9.01 1.01
C GLN A 113 -18.44 9.13 -0.33
N ILE A 114 -19.12 9.70 -1.33
CA ILE A 114 -18.53 9.99 -2.65
C ILE A 114 -18.31 11.49 -2.73
N ILE A 115 -17.05 11.90 -2.85
CA ILE A 115 -16.68 13.30 -3.08
C ILE A 115 -16.62 13.49 -4.59
N GLU A 116 -17.32 14.49 -5.10
CA GLU A 116 -17.25 14.86 -6.51
C GLU A 116 -16.43 16.14 -6.67
N GLN A 117 -15.33 16.04 -7.42
CA GLN A 117 -14.51 17.21 -7.71
C GLN A 117 -13.82 17.03 -9.06
N ASP A 118 -14.07 17.93 -10.02
CA ASP A 118 -13.37 17.92 -11.29
C ASP A 118 -11.91 18.36 -11.13
N THR A 119 -11.05 17.39 -10.83
CA THR A 119 -9.59 17.57 -10.87
C THR A 119 -9.04 17.26 -12.25
N TYR A 120 -9.74 16.46 -13.07
CA TYR A 120 -9.29 16.04 -14.39
C TYR A 120 -9.10 17.23 -15.33
N SER A 121 -10.10 18.10 -15.46
CA SER A 121 -10.04 19.28 -16.33
C SER A 121 -8.97 20.27 -15.88
N VAL A 122 -8.76 20.40 -14.56
CA VAL A 122 -7.70 21.25 -14.00
C VAL A 122 -6.32 20.73 -14.40
N VAL A 123 -6.08 19.42 -14.26
CA VAL A 123 -4.79 18.82 -14.59
C VAL A 123 -4.53 18.92 -16.10
N SER A 124 -5.54 18.60 -16.92
CA SER A 124 -5.46 18.64 -18.39
C SER A 124 -5.25 20.04 -18.95
N ARG A 125 -5.75 21.07 -18.28
CA ARG A 125 -5.49 22.48 -18.65
C ARG A 125 -4.07 22.94 -18.29
N VAL A 126 -3.52 22.46 -17.18
CA VAL A 126 -2.24 22.95 -16.64
C VAL A 126 -1.03 22.20 -17.23
N ILE A 127 -1.19 20.91 -17.51
CA ILE A 127 -0.10 20.06 -17.98
C ILE A 127 -0.29 19.79 -19.47
N PRO A 128 0.68 20.17 -20.32
CA PRO A 128 0.63 19.88 -21.75
C PRO A 128 0.50 18.39 -22.03
N GLU A 129 -0.14 18.05 -23.15
CA GLU A 129 -0.24 16.68 -23.61
C GLU A 129 1.14 16.01 -23.73
N GLY A 130 1.21 14.73 -23.36
CA GLY A 130 2.45 13.95 -23.37
C GLY A 130 3.34 14.12 -22.13
N ARG A 131 3.00 15.01 -21.18
CA ARG A 131 3.74 15.19 -19.91
C ARG A 131 3.07 14.44 -18.75
N THR A 132 3.86 14.11 -17.73
CA THR A 132 3.38 13.36 -16.57
C THR A 132 2.34 14.12 -15.75
N MET A 133 1.09 13.63 -15.79
CA MET A 133 -0.06 14.20 -15.09
C MET A 133 -0.09 13.89 -13.58
N CYS A 134 0.54 12.77 -13.19
CA CYS A 134 0.40 12.14 -11.87
C CYS A 134 0.81 13.03 -10.69
N SER A 135 1.81 13.91 -10.86
CA SER A 135 2.29 14.79 -9.78
C SER A 135 1.22 15.80 -9.35
N LEU A 136 0.56 16.48 -10.29
CA LEU A 136 -0.50 17.44 -9.99
C LEU A 136 -1.78 16.72 -9.57
N CYS A 137 -2.17 15.66 -10.29
CA CYS A 137 -3.34 14.85 -9.94
C CYS A 137 -3.25 14.32 -8.50
N SER A 138 -2.12 13.72 -8.11
CA SER A 138 -1.95 13.20 -6.74
C SER A 138 -2.00 14.29 -5.68
N ARG A 139 -1.50 15.51 -5.96
CA ARG A 139 -1.57 16.64 -5.02
C ARG A 139 -3.01 17.13 -4.84
N LEU A 140 -3.75 17.31 -5.93
CA LEU A 140 -5.16 17.72 -5.89
C LEU A 140 -6.03 16.68 -5.18
N ARG A 141 -5.86 15.39 -5.51
CA ARG A 141 -6.57 14.29 -4.84
C ARG A 141 -6.32 14.26 -3.34
N ARG A 142 -5.07 14.42 -2.92
CA ARG A 142 -4.71 14.46 -1.50
C ARG A 142 -5.35 15.67 -0.81
N GLY A 143 -5.30 16.84 -1.43
CA GLY A 143 -5.92 18.06 -0.90
C GLY A 143 -7.43 17.92 -0.69
N ALA A 144 -8.13 17.35 -1.67
CA ALA A 144 -9.56 17.08 -1.59
C ALA A 144 -9.90 16.12 -0.43
N LEU A 145 -9.22 14.97 -0.37
CA LEU A 145 -9.44 13.96 0.68
C LEU A 145 -9.13 14.51 2.08
N TYR A 146 -8.04 15.26 2.24
CA TYR A 146 -7.65 15.78 3.55
C TYR A 146 -8.60 16.88 4.04
N ARG A 147 -9.03 17.76 3.13
CA ARG A 147 -10.06 18.76 3.45
C ARG A 147 -11.34 18.08 3.92
N HIS A 148 -11.82 17.10 3.17
CA HIS A 148 -13.01 16.33 3.53
C HIS A 148 -12.84 15.61 4.88
N ALA A 149 -11.65 15.07 5.15
CA ALA A 149 -11.32 14.46 6.43
C ALA A 149 -11.49 15.45 7.60
N ALA A 150 -10.99 16.68 7.44
CA ALA A 150 -11.10 17.73 8.45
C ALA A 150 -12.56 18.13 8.70
N GLU A 151 -13.31 18.38 7.62
CA GLU A 151 -14.69 18.89 7.68
C GLU A 151 -15.67 17.87 8.27
N ASN A 152 -15.37 16.57 8.16
CA ASN A 152 -16.25 15.49 8.62
C ASN A 152 -15.77 14.76 9.88
N GLY A 153 -14.76 15.34 10.56
CA GLY A 153 -14.27 14.85 11.86
C GLY A 153 -13.55 13.50 11.79
N PHE A 154 -12.90 13.18 10.68
CA PHE A 154 -12.10 11.96 10.57
C PHE A 154 -10.76 12.10 11.29
N THR A 155 -10.47 11.18 12.20
CA THR A 155 -9.21 11.19 12.99
C THR A 155 -8.08 10.46 12.27
N ARG A 156 -8.41 9.49 11.39
CA ARG A 156 -7.45 8.71 10.62
C ARG A 156 -7.80 8.68 9.13
N ILE A 157 -6.79 8.74 8.28
CA ILE A 157 -6.89 8.56 6.83
C ILE A 157 -6.15 7.27 6.44
N ALA A 158 -6.89 6.21 6.10
CA ALA A 158 -6.33 4.93 5.71
C ALA A 158 -6.16 4.83 4.19
N LEU A 159 -4.94 4.53 3.75
CA LEU A 159 -4.57 4.41 2.33
C LEU A 159 -4.07 3.00 2.02
N GLY A 160 -4.43 2.47 0.84
CA GLY A 160 -4.10 1.12 0.38
C GLY A 160 -2.64 0.89 -0.04
N HIS A 161 -1.69 1.69 0.44
CA HIS A 161 -0.27 1.49 0.11
C HIS A 161 0.29 0.28 0.84
N HIS A 162 0.98 -0.60 0.13
CA HIS A 162 1.49 -1.86 0.65
C HIS A 162 3.01 -1.87 0.81
N ARG A 163 3.58 -2.99 1.30
CA ARG A 163 5.03 -3.13 1.56
C ARG A 163 5.88 -2.74 0.35
N ASP A 164 5.51 -3.26 -0.82
CA ASP A 164 6.26 -3.07 -2.06
C ASP A 164 6.22 -1.60 -2.52
N ASP A 165 5.14 -0.85 -2.27
CA ASP A 165 5.09 0.61 -2.49
C ASP A 165 6.10 1.36 -1.63
N SER A 166 6.23 0.95 -0.36
CA SER A 166 7.20 1.55 0.56
C SER A 166 8.63 1.33 0.09
N VAL A 167 8.96 0.11 -0.36
CA VAL A 167 10.28 -0.23 -0.92
C VAL A 167 10.55 0.52 -2.23
N ALA A 168 9.58 0.56 -3.15
CA ALA A 168 9.71 1.31 -4.39
C ALA A 168 9.93 2.82 -4.12
N THR A 169 9.22 3.37 -3.14
CA THR A 169 9.38 4.78 -2.74
C THR A 169 10.73 5.04 -2.07
N PHE A 170 11.25 4.08 -1.31
CA PHE A 170 12.60 4.15 -0.77
C PHE A 170 13.64 4.29 -1.88
N PHE A 171 13.60 3.43 -2.91
CA PHE A 171 14.54 3.52 -4.02
C PHE A 171 14.36 4.78 -4.87
N LEU A 172 13.12 5.24 -5.06
CA LEU A 172 12.87 6.53 -5.73
C LEU A 172 13.60 7.67 -5.01
N ASN A 173 13.46 7.74 -3.69
CA ASN A 173 14.09 8.77 -2.87
C ASN A 173 15.61 8.61 -2.81
N LEU A 174 16.10 7.38 -2.70
CA LEU A 174 17.53 7.08 -2.66
C LEU A 174 18.21 7.50 -3.98
N PHE A 175 17.66 7.09 -5.12
CA PHE A 175 18.29 7.29 -6.43
C PHE A 175 18.08 8.68 -7.01
N HIS A 176 16.96 9.35 -6.72
CA HIS A 176 16.61 10.62 -7.37
C HIS A 176 16.57 11.83 -6.43
N HIS A 177 16.57 11.61 -5.11
CA HIS A 177 16.44 12.68 -4.12
C HIS A 177 17.53 12.65 -3.04
N ALA A 178 18.51 11.75 -3.16
CA ALA A 178 19.61 11.58 -2.20
C ALA A 178 19.12 11.49 -0.75
N LYS A 179 17.98 10.81 -0.52
CA LYS A 179 17.30 10.77 0.78
C LYS A 179 16.95 9.35 1.21
N LEU A 180 17.32 8.99 2.43
CA LEU A 180 16.87 7.76 3.09
C LEU A 180 15.45 7.95 3.66
N SER A 181 14.45 7.87 2.79
CA SER A 181 13.04 7.90 3.20
C SER A 181 12.17 6.99 2.37
N ALA A 182 11.19 6.34 2.98
CA ALA A 182 10.21 5.48 2.33
C ALA A 182 8.78 6.07 2.46
N MET A 183 7.76 5.22 2.34
CA MET A 183 6.41 5.55 2.82
C MET A 183 6.25 5.03 4.26
N PRO A 184 6.24 5.90 5.28
CA PRO A 184 6.09 5.46 6.65
C PRO A 184 4.69 4.84 6.88
N PRO A 185 4.56 3.78 7.70
CA PRO A 185 3.27 3.13 7.96
C PRO A 185 2.25 4.05 8.63
N LYS A 186 2.71 5.00 9.44
CA LYS A 186 1.91 6.07 10.06
C LYS A 186 2.63 7.40 9.89
N LEU A 187 1.90 8.45 9.52
CA LEU A 187 2.46 9.78 9.28
C LEU A 187 1.49 10.85 9.76
N ARG A 188 1.99 11.84 10.51
CA ARG A 188 1.27 13.08 10.76
C ARG A 188 1.52 14.03 9.59
N SER A 189 0.47 14.67 9.06
CA SER A 189 0.62 15.67 8.00
C SER A 189 1.45 16.86 8.50
N ASP A 190 2.10 17.57 7.57
CA ASP A 190 2.99 18.69 7.90
C ASP A 190 2.27 19.82 8.65
N ASP A 191 0.98 20.03 8.36
CA ASP A 191 0.12 20.99 9.07
C ASP A 191 -0.42 20.46 10.41
N GLY A 192 -0.05 19.25 10.80
CA GLY A 192 -0.41 18.62 12.06
C GLY A 192 -1.86 18.15 12.18
N ARG A 193 -2.72 18.39 11.18
CA ARG A 193 -4.16 18.17 11.26
C ARG A 193 -4.62 16.74 10.99
N HIS A 194 -3.82 15.95 10.28
CA HIS A 194 -4.22 14.64 9.80
C HIS A 194 -3.22 13.56 10.19
N VAL A 195 -3.74 12.39 10.56
CA VAL A 195 -2.94 11.18 10.73
C VAL A 195 -3.27 10.21 9.60
N VAL A 196 -2.27 9.94 8.76
CA VAL A 196 -2.35 9.00 7.64
C VAL A 196 -1.80 7.66 8.09
N ILE A 197 -2.54 6.59 7.79
CA ILE A 197 -2.16 5.21 8.12
C ILE A 197 -2.14 4.34 6.86
N ARG A 198 -1.24 3.36 6.84
CA ARG A 198 -1.06 2.37 5.76
C ARG A 198 -1.08 0.96 6.34
N PRO A 199 -2.28 0.42 6.68
CA PRO A 199 -2.37 -0.88 7.35
C PRO A 199 -1.82 -2.06 6.53
N LEU A 200 -1.66 -1.91 5.21
CA LEU A 200 -1.04 -2.90 4.33
C LEU A 200 0.50 -2.85 4.33
N ALA A 201 1.15 -2.10 5.21
CA ALA A 201 2.61 -1.89 5.22
C ALA A 201 3.46 -3.17 5.27
N TYR A 202 2.91 -4.28 5.78
CA TYR A 202 3.57 -5.59 5.82
C TYR A 202 3.11 -6.57 4.75
N VAL A 203 2.16 -6.18 3.91
CA VAL A 203 1.51 -7.04 2.93
C VAL A 203 2.23 -6.94 1.59
N ALA A 204 2.51 -8.09 0.97
CA ALA A 204 3.09 -8.18 -0.38
C ALA A 204 2.04 -7.86 -1.46
N GLU A 205 2.45 -7.24 -2.56
CA GLU A 205 1.52 -6.95 -3.67
C GLU A 205 0.91 -8.23 -4.27
N ASP A 206 1.72 -9.28 -4.44
CA ASP A 206 1.26 -10.56 -5.00
C ASP A 206 0.15 -11.20 -4.17
N ASP A 207 0.23 -11.07 -2.84
CA ASP A 207 -0.79 -11.54 -1.93
C ASP A 207 -2.09 -10.74 -2.07
N ILE A 208 -1.99 -9.42 -2.25
CA ILE A 208 -3.14 -8.55 -2.51
C ILE A 208 -3.79 -8.93 -3.84
N ARG A 209 -2.99 -9.18 -4.88
CA ARG A 209 -3.50 -9.59 -6.19
C ARG A 209 -4.25 -10.91 -6.11
N ALA A 210 -3.66 -11.92 -5.48
CA ALA A 210 -4.29 -13.22 -5.29
C ALA A 210 -5.57 -13.12 -4.44
N TYR A 211 -5.54 -12.30 -3.39
CA TYR A 211 -6.71 -12.08 -2.53
C TYR A 211 -7.84 -11.36 -3.26
N ALA A 212 -7.54 -10.28 -3.98
CA ALA A 212 -8.52 -9.52 -4.74
C ALA A 212 -9.20 -10.37 -5.82
N GLN A 213 -8.44 -11.25 -6.49
CA GLN A 213 -8.98 -12.22 -7.44
C GLN A 213 -9.91 -13.23 -6.75
N ALA A 214 -9.48 -13.81 -5.62
CA ALA A 214 -10.30 -14.75 -4.87
C ALA A 214 -11.59 -14.13 -4.33
N ARG A 215 -11.56 -12.84 -3.96
CA ARG A 215 -12.73 -12.08 -3.50
C ARG A 215 -13.59 -11.53 -4.64
N ALA A 216 -13.13 -11.64 -5.89
CA ALA A 216 -13.79 -11.12 -7.08
C ALA A 216 -14.20 -9.63 -6.95
N PHE A 217 -13.29 -8.80 -6.42
CA PHE A 217 -13.59 -7.37 -6.27
C PHE A 217 -13.87 -6.70 -7.62
N PRO A 218 -14.85 -5.79 -7.71
CA PRO A 218 -15.15 -5.05 -8.92
C PRO A 218 -14.11 -3.94 -9.15
N ILE A 219 -12.94 -4.34 -9.65
CA ILE A 219 -11.80 -3.45 -9.86
C ILE A 219 -12.13 -2.48 -10.99
N ILE A 220 -12.02 -1.18 -10.69
CA ILE A 220 -12.12 -0.10 -11.67
C ILE A 220 -10.72 0.12 -12.27
N PRO A 221 -10.54 -0.07 -13.59
CA PRO A 221 -9.27 0.21 -14.24
C PRO A 221 -9.02 1.73 -14.23
N CYS A 222 -7.87 2.16 -13.73
CA CYS A 222 -7.47 3.56 -13.83
C CYS A 222 -6.89 3.83 -15.22
N ASN A 223 -7.73 4.26 -16.15
CA ASN A 223 -7.33 4.57 -17.53
C ASN A 223 -6.86 6.02 -17.70
N LEU A 224 -6.99 6.86 -16.67
CA LEU A 224 -6.78 8.31 -16.77
C LEU A 224 -5.39 8.71 -17.23
N CYS A 225 -4.40 8.02 -16.69
CA CYS A 225 -3.00 8.20 -17.02
C CYS A 225 -2.53 6.96 -17.74
N GLY A 226 -3.18 6.65 -18.88
CA GLY A 226 -2.85 5.55 -19.76
C GLY A 226 -1.35 5.34 -19.85
N SER A 227 -0.82 4.43 -19.03
CA SER A 227 0.58 4.00 -19.06
C SER A 227 1.66 5.11 -19.05
N GLN A 228 1.42 6.31 -18.50
CA GLN A 228 2.53 7.23 -18.18
C GLN A 228 3.04 6.94 -16.78
N ASP A 229 3.69 5.80 -16.68
CA ASP A 229 4.63 5.58 -15.61
C ASP A 229 5.63 6.71 -15.62
N ASN A 230 5.85 7.33 -14.46
CA ASN A 230 7.11 7.99 -14.24
C ASN A 230 8.17 6.94 -14.63
N LEU A 231 8.96 7.20 -15.67
CA LEU A 231 9.94 6.24 -16.20
C LEU A 231 10.72 5.59 -15.03
N GLN A 232 11.03 6.41 -14.03
CA GLN A 232 11.65 6.07 -12.75
C GLN A 232 10.88 5.01 -11.92
N ARG A 233 9.56 5.15 -11.73
CA ARG A 233 8.77 4.17 -10.95
C ARG A 233 8.65 2.84 -11.69
N ARG A 234 8.50 2.88 -13.03
CA ARG A 234 8.55 1.70 -13.88
C ARG A 234 9.89 0.96 -13.77
N GLN A 235 10.98 1.71 -13.91
CA GLN A 235 12.34 1.19 -13.81
C GLN A 235 12.61 0.55 -12.45
N ILE A 236 12.19 1.21 -11.36
CA ILE A 236 12.31 0.66 -10.02
C ILE A 236 11.44 -0.59 -9.84
N GLY A 237 10.21 -0.58 -10.37
CA GLY A 237 9.35 -1.77 -10.36
C GLY A 237 9.99 -2.97 -11.06
N GLN A 238 10.57 -2.75 -12.25
CA GLN A 238 11.30 -3.78 -13.00
C GLN A 238 12.54 -4.28 -12.24
N MET A 239 13.31 -3.37 -11.63
CA MET A 239 14.47 -3.72 -10.80
C MET A 239 14.06 -4.59 -9.61
N LEU A 240 13.00 -4.20 -8.88
CA LEU A 240 12.51 -4.96 -7.74
C LEU A 240 11.99 -6.34 -8.15
N GLN A 241 11.27 -6.43 -9.27
CA GLN A 241 10.80 -7.70 -9.81
C GLN A 241 11.98 -8.62 -10.19
N GLN A 242 13.00 -8.07 -10.84
CA GLN A 242 14.20 -8.83 -11.20
C GLN A 242 14.93 -9.35 -9.95
N TRP A 243 15.09 -8.52 -8.93
CA TRP A 243 15.73 -8.93 -7.68
C TRP A 243 14.94 -9.98 -6.93
N GLU A 244 13.61 -9.89 -6.92
CA GLU A 244 12.76 -10.89 -6.29
C GLU A 244 12.84 -12.23 -7.04
N GLN A 245 12.96 -12.22 -8.37
CA GLN A 245 13.17 -13.43 -9.18
C GLN A 245 14.54 -14.08 -8.92
N GLN A 246 15.60 -13.27 -8.85
CA GLN A 246 16.97 -13.76 -8.62
C GLN A 246 17.19 -14.18 -7.16
N HIS A 247 16.53 -13.49 -6.23
CA HIS A 247 16.67 -13.68 -4.79
C HIS A 247 15.29 -13.58 -4.11
N PRO A 248 14.50 -14.67 -4.09
CA PRO A 248 13.20 -14.68 -3.43
C PRO A 248 13.28 -14.20 -1.98
N GLY A 249 12.39 -13.27 -1.61
CA GLY A 249 12.38 -12.60 -0.32
C GLY A 249 13.26 -11.35 -0.23
N ARG A 250 13.84 -10.85 -1.34
CA ARG A 250 14.67 -9.63 -1.33
C ARG A 250 13.85 -8.41 -0.93
N ILE A 251 12.66 -8.24 -1.49
CA ILE A 251 11.79 -7.10 -1.16
C ILE A 251 11.42 -7.12 0.32
N ASP A 252 11.14 -8.30 0.88
CA ASP A 252 10.84 -8.47 2.31
C ASP A 252 12.02 -8.09 3.20
N GLN A 253 13.24 -8.53 2.84
CA GLN A 253 14.46 -8.16 3.56
C GLN A 253 14.70 -6.65 3.56
N ILE A 254 14.54 -5.99 2.40
CA ILE A 254 14.69 -4.53 2.30
C ILE A 254 13.61 -3.84 3.14
N ALA A 255 12.35 -4.28 3.08
CA ALA A 255 11.28 -3.71 3.88
C ALA A 255 11.55 -3.83 5.39
N ARG A 256 12.11 -4.95 5.87
CA ARG A 256 12.53 -5.12 7.27
C ARG A 256 13.68 -4.19 7.64
N ALA A 257 14.64 -3.99 6.73
CA ALA A 257 15.77 -3.09 6.96
C ALA A 257 15.32 -1.63 7.16
N LEU A 258 14.24 -1.20 6.49
CA LEU A 258 13.66 0.14 6.70
C LEU A 258 13.15 0.37 8.13
N GLY A 259 12.88 -0.68 8.90
CA GLY A 259 12.52 -0.59 10.32
C GLY A 259 13.69 -0.78 11.29
N LYS A 260 14.92 -0.96 10.80
CA LYS A 260 16.13 -1.22 11.60
C LYS A 260 17.23 -0.23 11.23
N VAL A 261 17.12 0.98 11.75
CA VAL A 261 18.06 2.08 11.48
C VAL A 261 19.07 2.15 12.61
N GLU A 262 20.35 2.17 12.25
CA GLU A 262 21.49 2.30 13.19
C GLU A 262 22.13 3.67 12.97
N PRO A 263 21.76 4.73 13.73
CA PRO A 263 22.22 6.10 13.47
C PRO A 263 23.74 6.27 13.46
N SER A 264 24.46 5.54 14.33
CA SER A 264 25.93 5.56 14.41
C SER A 264 26.62 4.96 13.18
N GLN A 265 25.91 4.16 12.39
CA GLN A 265 26.38 3.54 11.15
C GLN A 265 25.91 4.31 9.90
N LEU A 266 25.23 5.44 10.09
CA LEU A 266 24.86 6.40 9.05
C LEU A 266 25.70 7.68 9.18
N ALA A 267 25.48 8.66 8.31
CA ALA A 267 26.28 9.89 8.23
C ALA A 267 25.46 11.15 8.57
N ASP A 268 24.55 11.04 9.55
CA ASP A 268 23.69 12.16 9.98
C ASP A 268 24.11 12.66 11.38
N PRO A 269 24.85 13.78 11.49
CA PRO A 269 25.28 14.32 12.78
C PRO A 269 24.13 14.87 13.64
N GLY A 270 22.94 15.07 13.07
CA GLY A 270 21.75 15.45 13.81
C GLY A 270 21.09 14.27 14.53
N LEU A 271 21.31 13.04 14.04
CA LEU A 271 20.81 11.81 14.65
C LEU A 271 21.86 11.09 15.52
N PHE A 272 23.14 11.36 15.32
CA PHE A 272 24.22 10.78 16.11
C PHE A 272 25.36 11.78 16.36
N ASP A 273 25.77 11.95 17.61
CA ASP A 273 26.86 12.84 18.00
C ASP A 273 28.24 12.20 17.74
N PHE A 274 28.78 12.42 16.54
CA PHE A 274 30.12 11.95 16.18
C PHE A 274 31.24 12.68 16.93
N MET A 275 31.01 13.92 17.40
CA MET A 275 32.05 14.73 18.06
C MET A 275 32.32 14.27 19.50
N ALA A 276 31.35 13.58 20.11
CA ALA A 276 31.50 12.94 21.41
C ALA A 276 32.31 11.64 21.36
N LEU A 277 32.46 11.01 20.19
CA LEU A 277 33.24 9.77 20.06
C LEU A 277 34.69 9.97 20.50
N GLY A 278 35.15 9.15 21.44
CA GLY A 278 36.53 9.19 21.96
C GLY A 278 36.78 10.21 23.07
N ARG A 279 35.77 10.94 23.54
CA ARG A 279 35.87 11.75 24.77
C ARG A 279 35.59 10.86 25.99
N ALA A 280 36.45 10.93 27.01
CA ALA A 280 36.38 10.07 28.21
C ALA A 280 35.06 10.19 29.01
N ASP A 281 34.30 11.28 28.84
CA ASP A 281 33.08 11.58 29.59
C ASP A 281 31.77 11.54 28.75
N ALA A 282 31.77 10.91 27.57
CA ALA A 282 30.57 10.82 26.73
C ALA A 282 29.58 9.80 27.32
N THR A 283 28.69 10.27 28.20
CA THR A 283 27.48 9.56 28.59
C THR A 283 26.60 9.31 27.35
N ALA A 284 26.04 8.09 27.28
CA ALA A 284 25.29 7.59 26.13
C ALA A 284 24.22 8.57 25.63
N PRO A 285 23.92 8.61 24.32
CA PRO A 285 22.92 9.51 23.77
C PRO A 285 21.55 9.31 24.44
N PRO A 286 20.77 10.39 24.66
CA PRO A 286 19.45 10.28 25.25
C PRO A 286 18.52 9.46 24.35
N ALA A 287 17.68 8.63 24.98
CA ALA A 287 16.73 7.76 24.29
C ALA A 287 15.75 8.57 23.39
N PRO A 288 15.30 7.99 22.26
CA PRO A 288 14.42 8.67 21.32
C PRO A 288 12.99 8.78 21.86
N SER A 289 12.71 9.76 22.71
CA SER A 289 11.33 10.07 23.15
C SER A 289 11.06 11.56 23.40
N ALA A 290 11.63 12.45 22.58
CA ALA A 290 11.40 13.90 22.67
C ALA A 290 10.76 14.50 21.40
N TRP A 291 9.78 13.79 20.81
CA TRP A 291 8.91 14.36 19.76
C TRP A 291 7.49 14.56 20.29
N THR A 292 7.35 15.43 21.27
CA THR A 292 6.09 16.08 21.65
C THR A 292 6.40 17.50 22.12
N GLU A 293 6.48 18.43 21.17
CA GLU A 293 5.99 19.81 21.27
C GLU A 293 5.48 20.22 19.88
#